data_AF-A0A953DVI6-F1
#
_entry.id   AF-A0A953DVI6-F1
#
_cell.length_a   1.000
_cell.length_b   1.000
_cell.length_c   1.000
_cell.angle_alpha   90.00
_cell.angle_beta   90.00
_cell.angle_gamma   90.00
#
_symmetry.space_group_name_H-M   'P 1'
#
loop_
_entity.id
_entity.type
_entity.pdbx_description
1 polymer ?
#
loop_
_entity_poly.entity_id
_entity_poly.type
_entity_poly.pdbx_seq_one_letter_code
_entity_poly.pdbx_strand_id
1 'polypeptide(L)'
;GGGGVAPAGRRARGAAGRGAAPAGVLVKMRKPQQQSRADPPVVGPRTIEGVAAAGLRGIAIEAGATLVLDRADVVRAADALGLFVVGIDAAS
;
A
#
# COMPACT_ATOMS: atom_id res chain seq x y z
N GLY A 1 -24.96 21.99 -2.26
CA GLY A 1 -25.52 20.73 -2.75
C GLY A 1 -24.46 19.67 -2.63
N GLY A 2 -24.70 18.66 -1.80
CA GLY A 2 -23.72 17.64 -1.44
C GLY A 2 -23.39 16.70 -2.60
N GLY A 3 -22.10 16.41 -2.75
CA GLY A 3 -21.59 15.29 -3.52
C GLY A 3 -20.53 14.60 -2.66
N GLY A 4 -20.94 13.53 -1.96
CA GLY A 4 -20.08 12.80 -1.03
C GLY A 4 -18.88 12.19 -1.76
N VAL A 5 -17.68 12.63 -1.39
CA VAL A 5 -16.44 11.97 -1.80
C VAL A 5 -16.21 10.80 -0.82
N ALA A 6 -16.53 9.58 -1.24
CA ALA A 6 -16.20 8.40 -0.46
C ALA A 6 -14.66 8.29 -0.33
N PRO A 7 -14.10 8.11 0.89
CA PRO A 7 -12.66 7.89 1.01
C PRO A 7 -12.33 6.52 0.40
N ALA A 8 -11.55 6.52 -0.67
CA ALA A 8 -11.01 5.32 -1.29
C ALA A 8 -9.93 4.69 -0.38
N GLY A 9 -10.40 3.99 0.66
CA GLY A 9 -9.66 2.97 1.39
C GLY A 9 -10.38 1.64 1.20
N ARG A 10 -10.50 1.17 -0.05
CA ARG A 10 -11.11 -0.14 -0.32
C ARG A 10 -10.14 -1.21 0.17
N ARG A 11 -10.32 -1.68 1.41
CA ARG A 11 -9.74 -2.94 1.86
C ARG A 11 -10.22 -4.02 0.89
N ALA A 12 -9.31 -4.63 0.14
CA ALA A 12 -9.63 -5.80 -0.65
C ALA A 12 -10.08 -6.91 0.32
N ARG A 13 -11.39 -7.14 0.41
CA ARG A 13 -11.94 -8.35 1.03
C ARG A 13 -11.93 -9.44 -0.03
N GLY A 14 -11.01 -10.39 0.09
CA GLY A 14 -11.09 -11.66 -0.59
C GLY A 14 -11.81 -12.67 0.29
N ALA A 15 -12.98 -13.14 -0.15
CA ALA A 15 -13.55 -14.39 0.34
C ALA A 15 -13.20 -15.48 -0.69
N ALA A 16 -12.58 -16.57 -0.26
CA ALA A 16 -12.70 -17.86 -0.95
C ALA A 16 -12.51 -18.97 0.08
N GLY A 17 -13.55 -19.80 0.22
CA GLY A 17 -13.51 -20.98 1.05
C GLY A 17 -12.57 -22.05 0.49
N ARG A 18 -11.99 -22.79 1.45
CA ARG A 18 -11.31 -24.10 1.34
C ARG A 18 -10.24 -24.22 0.26
N GLY A 19 -9.13 -23.52 0.47
CA GLY A 19 -7.82 -23.86 -0.10
C GLY A 19 -6.79 -22.73 -0.01
N ALA A 20 -7.12 -21.55 -0.49
CA ALA A 20 -6.35 -20.32 -0.31
C ALA A 20 -7.30 -19.12 -0.51
N ALA A 21 -7.49 -18.29 0.52
CA ALA A 21 -8.29 -17.07 0.39
C ALA A 21 -7.63 -16.09 -0.60
N PRO A 22 -8.38 -15.24 -1.32
CA PRO A 22 -7.81 -14.22 -2.19
C PRO A 22 -7.06 -13.21 -1.30
N ALA A 23 -5.75 -13.16 -1.46
CA ALA A 23 -4.88 -12.25 -0.74
C ALA A 23 -4.76 -10.93 -1.54
N GLY A 24 -5.19 -9.82 -0.94
CA GLY A 24 -5.21 -8.50 -1.58
C GLY A 24 -3.86 -7.78 -1.57
N VAL A 25 -3.86 -6.51 -2.01
CA VAL A 25 -2.69 -5.62 -2.06
C VAL A 25 -3.01 -4.32 -1.33
N LEU A 26 -2.08 -3.82 -0.52
CA LEU A 26 -2.18 -2.48 0.08
C LEU A 26 -1.74 -1.43 -0.96
N VAL A 27 -2.50 -0.35 -1.11
CA VAL A 27 -2.14 0.75 -1.99
C VAL A 27 -2.00 2.04 -1.19
N LYS A 28 -0.86 2.73 -1.33
CA LYS A 28 -0.62 4.07 -0.78
C LYS A 28 -0.25 5.04 -1.90
N MET A 29 -1.10 6.02 -2.14
CA MET A 29 -0.90 7.08 -3.14
C MET A 29 -1.23 8.43 -2.52
N ARG A 30 -0.69 9.52 -3.06
CA ARG A 30 -1.14 10.87 -2.71
C ARG A 30 -2.59 11.03 -3.18
N LYS A 31 -3.41 11.70 -2.36
CA LYS A 31 -4.76 12.04 -2.80
C LYS A 31 -4.66 13.22 -3.77
N PRO A 32 -5.46 13.27 -4.85
CA PRO A 32 -5.44 14.39 -5.80
C PRO A 32 -5.69 15.77 -5.15
N GLN A 33 -6.42 15.80 -4.03
CA GLN A 33 -6.75 17.01 -3.28
C GLN A 33 -5.72 17.35 -2.19
N GLN A 34 -4.74 16.48 -1.94
CA GLN A 34 -3.63 16.83 -1.07
C GLN A 34 -2.79 17.88 -1.78
N GLN A 35 -2.81 19.10 -1.26
CA GLN A 35 -1.95 20.18 -1.72
C GLN A 35 -0.48 19.72 -1.64
N SER A 36 0.38 20.20 -2.54
CA SER A 36 1.79 19.77 -2.64
C SER A 36 2.62 19.94 -1.36
N ARG A 37 2.11 20.69 -0.37
CA ARG A 37 2.72 20.94 0.95
C ARG A 37 2.34 19.91 2.03
N ALA A 38 1.42 18.98 1.75
CA ALA A 38 1.06 17.92 2.69
C ALA A 38 2.17 16.86 2.79
N ASP A 39 2.26 16.21 3.96
CA ASP A 39 3.19 15.12 4.17
C ASP A 39 2.93 13.98 3.17
N PRO A 40 3.97 13.46 2.50
CA PRO A 40 3.81 12.34 1.59
C PRO A 40 3.40 11.08 2.36
N PRO A 41 2.73 10.11 1.71
CA PRO A 41 2.58 8.77 2.26
C PRO A 41 3.93 8.20 2.67
N VAL A 42 3.97 7.50 3.81
CA VAL A 42 5.21 6.91 4.34
C VAL A 42 5.10 5.39 4.40
N VAL A 43 6.16 4.69 4.00
CA VAL A 43 6.33 3.23 4.12
C VAL A 43 7.66 2.95 4.80
N GLY A 44 7.66 2.06 5.78
CA GLY A 44 8.86 1.55 6.43
C GLY A 44 8.71 0.07 6.78
N PRO A 45 9.70 -0.56 7.44
CA PRO A 45 9.71 -1.99 7.73
C PRO A 45 8.45 -2.46 8.48
N ARG A 46 7.97 -1.67 9.44
CA ARG A 46 6.71 -1.93 10.16
C ARG A 46 5.48 -1.98 9.26
N THR A 47 5.46 -1.25 8.15
CA THR A 47 4.38 -1.34 7.16
C THR A 47 4.37 -2.71 6.48
N ILE A 48 5.55 -3.26 6.17
CA ILE A 48 5.70 -4.58 5.54
C ILE A 48 5.24 -5.68 6.49
N GLU A 49 5.64 -5.61 7.77
CA GLU A 49 5.14 -6.51 8.82
C GLU A 49 3.60 -6.48 8.91
N GLY A 50 3.01 -5.28 8.88
CA GLY A 50 1.56 -5.11 8.89
C GLY A 50 0.85 -5.68 7.65
N VAL A 51 1.47 -5.59 6.47
CA VAL A 51 0.96 -6.18 5.22
C VAL A 51 0.96 -7.71 5.32
N ALA A 52 2.04 -8.30 5.84
CA ALA A 52 2.12 -9.74 6.07
C ALA A 52 1.09 -10.22 7.10
N ALA A 53 1.00 -9.52 8.24
CA ALA A 53 0.03 -9.84 9.30
C ALA A 53 -1.43 -9.74 8.83
N ALA A 54 -1.72 -8.90 7.84
CA ALA A 54 -3.02 -8.78 7.21
C ALA A 54 -3.30 -9.86 6.14
N GLY A 55 -2.37 -10.77 5.87
CA GLY A 55 -2.51 -11.82 4.86
C GLY A 55 -2.52 -11.29 3.42
N LEU A 56 -1.91 -10.13 3.19
CA LEU A 56 -1.79 -9.52 1.85
C LEU A 56 -0.57 -10.07 1.10
N ARG A 57 -0.54 -9.88 -0.23
CA ARG A 57 0.60 -10.30 -1.07
C ARG A 57 1.69 -9.25 -1.24
N GLY A 58 1.41 -8.01 -0.87
CA GLY A 58 2.37 -6.93 -1.04
C GLY A 58 1.74 -5.55 -0.93
N ILE A 59 2.54 -4.57 -1.31
CA ILE A 59 2.19 -3.16 -1.30
C ILE A 59 2.57 -2.49 -2.61
N ALA A 60 1.69 -1.62 -3.09
CA ALA A 60 1.94 -0.73 -4.21
C ALA A 60 1.94 0.73 -3.73
N ILE A 61 2.96 1.49 -4.14
CA ILE A 61 3.17 2.89 -3.73
C ILE A 61 3.30 3.80 -4.94
N GLU A 62 2.87 5.05 -4.82
CA GLU A 62 3.11 6.03 -5.88
C GLU A 62 4.60 6.39 -5.97
N ALA A 63 5.19 6.18 -7.15
CA ALA A 63 6.59 6.47 -7.43
C ALA A 63 6.86 7.98 -7.35
N GLY A 64 7.98 8.37 -6.74
CA GLY A 64 8.33 9.79 -6.54
C GLY A 64 7.45 10.54 -5.52
N ALA A 65 6.34 9.94 -5.08
CA ALA A 65 5.35 10.60 -4.24
C ALA A 65 5.24 10.00 -2.83
N THR A 66 5.91 8.87 -2.57
CA THR A 66 5.92 8.15 -1.28
C THR A 66 7.32 8.17 -0.64
N LEU A 67 7.40 8.51 0.64
CA LEU A 67 8.63 8.41 1.43
C LEU A 67 8.84 6.97 1.89
N VAL A 68 9.99 6.37 1.56
CA VAL A 68 10.38 5.03 2.03
C VAL A 68 11.47 5.16 3.09
N LEU A 69 11.12 4.85 4.33
CA LEU A 69 12.05 4.79 5.47
C LEU A 69 12.85 3.49 5.41
N ASP A 70 14.14 3.57 5.72
CA ASP A 70 15.05 2.42 5.83
C ASP A 70 14.88 1.42 4.68
N ARG A 71 15.06 1.92 3.44
CA ARG A 71 14.77 1.15 2.21
C ARG A 71 15.37 -0.26 2.19
N ALA A 72 16.59 -0.42 2.70
CA ALA A 72 17.24 -1.73 2.78
C ALA A 72 16.49 -2.70 3.70
N ASP A 73 15.98 -2.21 4.83
CA ASP A 73 15.21 -3.00 5.78
C ASP A 73 13.80 -3.31 5.26
N VAL A 74 13.21 -2.39 4.49
CA VAL A 74 11.95 -2.64 3.76
C VAL A 74 12.12 -3.79 2.76
N VAL A 75 13.18 -3.76 1.96
CA VAL A 75 13.47 -4.83 0.98
C VAL A 75 13.72 -6.16 1.71
N ARG A 76 14.60 -6.16 2.73
CA ARG A 76 14.90 -7.36 3.52
C ARG A 76 13.65 -7.96 4.17
N ALA A 77 12.78 -7.14 4.74
CA ALA A 77 11.54 -7.59 5.34
C ALA A 77 10.56 -8.14 4.29
N ALA A 78 10.46 -7.50 3.13
CA ALA A 78 9.58 -7.94 2.05
C ALA A 78 10.02 -9.30 1.50
N ASP A 79 11.32 -9.46 1.22
CA ASP A 79 11.90 -10.73 0.75
C ASP A 79 11.69 -11.85 1.77
N ALA A 80 11.99 -11.58 3.05
CA ALA A 80 11.83 -12.57 4.13
C ALA A 80 10.37 -13.00 4.33
N LEU A 81 9.41 -12.12 4.07
CA LEU A 81 7.97 -12.37 4.24
C LEU A 81 7.29 -12.82 2.93
N GLY A 82 8.03 -12.94 1.83
CA GLY A 82 7.48 -13.31 0.52
C GLY A 82 6.48 -12.28 -0.04
N LEU A 83 6.70 -11.00 0.28
CA LEU A 83 5.88 -9.88 -0.17
C LEU A 83 6.55 -9.12 -1.30
N PHE A 84 5.78 -8.60 -2.24
CA PHE A 84 6.29 -7.62 -3.20
C PHE A 84 6.12 -6.18 -2.71
N VAL A 85 7.01 -5.30 -3.17
CA VAL A 85 6.88 -3.84 -3.07
C VAL A 85 7.04 -3.28 -4.48
N VAL A 86 6.06 -2.53 -4.98
CA VAL A 86 6.09 -1.96 -6.33
C VAL A 86 5.79 -0.46 -6.32
N GLY A 87 6.56 0.29 -7.10
CA GLY A 87 6.25 1.69 -7.42
C GLY A 87 5.34 1.75 -8.64
N ILE A 88 4.29 2.55 -8.58
CA ILE A 88 3.38 2.82 -9.70
C ILE A 88 3.46 4.31 -10.04
N ASP A 89 3.55 4.63 -11.32
CA ASP A 89 3.45 6.01 -11.78
C ASP A 89 2.01 6.52 -11.61
N ALA A 90 1.87 7.81 -11.30
CA ALA A 90 0.57 8.46 -11.35
C ALA A 90 0.04 8.42 -12.80
N ALA A 91 -1.24 8.10 -12.98
CA ALA A 91 -1.85 8.12 -14.29
C ALA A 91 -1.69 9.53 -14.91
N SER A 92 -1.19 9.57 -16.14
CA SER A 92 -1.00 10.79 -16.93
C SER A 92 -2.32 11.34 -17.45
#